data_AF-A0A961P6L2-F1
#
_entry.id   AF-A0A961P6L2-F1
#
_cell.length_a   1.000
_cell.length_b   1.000
_cell.length_c   1.000
_cell.angle_alpha   90.00
_cell.angle_beta   90.00
_cell.angle_gamma   90.00
#
_symmetry.space_group_name_H-M   'P 1'
#
loop_
_entity.id
_entity.type
_entity.pdbx_description
1 polymer ?
#
loop_
_entity_poly.entity_id
_entity_poly.type
_entity_poly.pdbx_seq_one_letter_code
_entity_poly.pdbx_strand_id
1 'polypeptide(L)' 'MQQLSRTMVHHCIHGRYSTARAPDSMTIPLCDGHHQGDWDTSKIALHREPAAWKAAYGVDTDWISWTEERLGQPYRVKD' A
#
# COMPACT_ATOMS: atom_id res chain seq x y z
N MET A 1 9.09 -5.38 -10.33
CA MET A 1 7.84 -6.17 -10.44
C MET A 1 6.80 -5.34 -11.16
N GLN A 2 6.03 -5.91 -12.09
CA GLN A 2 5.00 -5.18 -12.85
C GLN A 2 3.65 -5.21 -12.10
N GLN A 3 2.90 -4.10 -12.13
CA GLN A 3 1.54 -4.05 -11.60
C GLN A 3 0.58 -4.73 -12.59
N LEU A 4 -0.11 -5.78 -12.15
CA LEU A 4 -1.02 -6.60 -12.98
C LEU A 4 -2.51 -6.34 -12.69
N SER A 5 -2.80 -5.54 -11.66
CA SER A 5 -4.16 -5.24 -11.20
C SER A 5 -4.33 -3.74 -10.95
N ARG A 6 -5.58 -3.29 -10.79
CA ARG A 6 -5.87 -1.89 -10.41
C ARG A 6 -5.18 -1.52 -9.10
N THR A 7 -4.76 -0.26 -9.01
CA THR A 7 -4.30 0.35 -7.75
C THR A 7 -5.51 0.60 -6.85
N MET A 8 -5.34 0.32 -5.57
CA MET A 8 -6.33 0.44 -4.50
C MET A 8 -5.75 1.26 -3.35
N VAL A 9 -6.63 1.87 -2.56
CA VAL A 9 -6.26 2.55 -1.31
C VAL A 9 -6.06 1.48 -0.24
N HIS A 10 -4.89 1.48 0.39
CA HIS A 10 -4.60 0.69 1.58
C HIS A 10 -4.44 1.62 2.78
N HIS A 11 -5.27 1.43 3.82
CA HIS A 11 -5.09 2.08 5.11
C HIS A 11 -4.07 1.31 5.95
N CYS A 12 -2.95 1.96 6.31
CA CYS A 12 -1.83 1.35 7.01
C CYS A 12 -2.27 0.59 8.29
N ILE A 13 -1.67 -0.58 8.53
CA ILE A 13 -1.97 -1.41 9.71
C ILE A 13 -0.75 -1.64 10.60
N HIS A 14 0.47 -1.50 10.10
CA HIS A 14 1.66 -1.76 10.91
C HIS A 14 1.91 -0.66 11.94
N GLY A 15 2.45 -1.05 13.10
CA GLY A 15 2.78 -0.11 14.18
C GLY A 15 1.56 0.51 14.86
N ARG A 16 0.35 0.08 14.50
CA ARG A 16 -0.91 0.56 15.07
C ARG A 16 -1.42 -0.46 16.10
N TYR A 17 -1.61 -0.01 17.34
CA TYR A 17 -2.19 -0.82 18.42
C TYR A 17 -3.73 -0.70 18.47
N SER A 18 -4.36 -0.37 17.34
CA SER A 18 -5.80 -0.16 17.21
C SER A 18 -6.34 -0.99 16.05
N THR A 19 -7.53 -1.57 16.24
CA THR A 19 -8.28 -2.28 15.20
C THR A 19 -9.13 -1.35 14.33
N ALA A 20 -9.23 -0.07 14.70
CA ALA A 20 -9.94 0.91 13.88
C ALA A 20 -9.16 1.20 12.59
N ARG A 21 -9.88 1.46 11.50
CA ARG A 21 -9.31 1.90 10.22
C ARG A 21 -8.40 3.11 10.44
N ALA A 22 -7.24 3.12 9.77
CA ALA A 22 -6.35 4.29 9.82
C ALA A 22 -7.05 5.53 9.24
N PRO A 23 -6.66 6.74 9.64
CA PRO A 23 -7.14 7.95 8.96
C PRO A 23 -6.70 7.95 7.50
N ASP A 24 -7.39 8.70 6.64
CA ASP A 24 -7.08 8.77 5.20
C ASP A 24 -5.68 9.36 4.92
N SER A 25 -5.12 10.14 5.87
CA SER A 25 -3.73 10.62 5.84
C SER A 25 -2.68 9.52 6.07
N MET A 26 -3.10 8.31 6.43
CA MET A 26 -2.23 7.13 6.60
C MET A 26 -2.63 6.07 5.58
N THR A 27 -2.57 6.44 4.30
CA THR A 27 -2.88 5.54 3.19
C THR A 27 -1.74 5.49 2.18
N ILE A 28 -1.57 4.31 1.55
CA ILE A 28 -0.64 4.11 0.44
C ILE A 28 -1.35 3.39 -0.71
N PRO A 29 -0.94 3.65 -1.98
CA PRO A 29 -1.47 2.95 -3.13
C PRO A 29 -0.85 1.56 -3.24
N LEU A 30 -1.67 0.51 -3.27
CA LEU A 30 -1.23 -0.87 -3.51
C LEU A 30 -2.00 -1.48 -4.68
N CYS A 31 -1.36 -2.36 -5.45
CA CYS A 31 -2.10 -3.23 -6.37
C CYS A 31 -2.83 -4.32 -5.57
N ASP A 32 -3.93 -4.87 -6.10
CA ASP A 32 -4.67 -6.00 -5.47
C ASP A 32 -3.76 -7.07 -4.88
N GLY A 33 -2.79 -7.57 -5.65
CA GLY A 33 -1.91 -8.65 -5.18
C GLY A 33 -1.04 -8.30 -3.98
N HIS A 34 -0.74 -7.02 -3.79
CA HIS A 34 -0.06 -6.52 -2.61
C HIS A 34 -1.05 -6.09 -1.50
N HIS A 35 -2.29 -5.78 -1.85
CA HIS A 35 -3.32 -5.32 -0.92
C HIS A 35 -4.08 -6.50 -0.27
N GLN A 36 -5.03 -7.09 -1.01
CA GLN A 36 -5.91 -8.17 -0.54
C GLN A 36 -5.48 -9.54 -1.07
N GLY A 37 -4.91 -9.59 -2.28
CA GLY A 37 -4.53 -10.82 -2.96
C GLY A 37 -5.70 -11.62 -3.52
N ASP A 38 -6.86 -10.99 -3.76
CA ASP A 38 -8.08 -11.70 -4.16
C ASP A 38 -8.04 -12.15 -5.63
N TRP A 39 -7.34 -11.40 -6.48
CA TRP A 39 -7.21 -11.67 -7.92
C TRP A 39 -5.77 -12.00 -8.32
N ASP A 40 -4.79 -11.24 -7.79
CA ASP A 40 -3.38 -11.48 -8.05
C ASP A 40 -2.71 -12.14 -6.84
N THR A 41 -2.66 -13.47 -6.83
CA THR A 41 -2.02 -14.23 -5.75
C THR A 41 -0.51 -14.44 -5.96
N SER A 42 0.10 -13.79 -6.97
CA SER A 42 1.54 -13.94 -7.26
C SER A 42 2.46 -13.13 -6.33
N LYS A 43 1.88 -12.41 -5.37
CA LYS A 43 2.54 -11.43 -4.50
C LYS A 43 2.17 -11.70 -3.05
N ILE A 44 2.96 -11.16 -2.13
CA ILE A 44 2.65 -11.19 -0.71
C ILE A 44 1.57 -10.14 -0.47
N ALA A 45 0.35 -10.56 -0.11
CA ALA A 45 -0.73 -9.63 0.20
C ALA A 45 -0.66 -9.19 1.66
N LEU A 46 -0.60 -7.89 1.89
CA LEU A 46 -0.43 -7.32 3.23
C LEU A 46 -1.57 -7.72 4.19
N HIS A 47 -2.81 -7.75 3.72
CA HIS A 47 -3.95 -8.15 4.55
C HIS A 47 -4.00 -9.65 4.87
N ARG A 48 -3.26 -10.50 4.15
CA ARG A 48 -3.17 -11.94 4.41
C ARG A 48 -1.98 -12.30 5.29
N GLU A 49 -0.82 -11.72 4.99
CA GLU A 49 0.46 -12.10 5.61
C GLU A 49 1.26 -10.86 6.06
N PRO A 50 0.77 -10.06 7.03
CA PRO A 50 1.42 -8.80 7.41
C PRO A 50 2.86 -9.00 7.93
N ALA A 51 3.13 -10.11 8.64
CA ALA A 51 4.48 -10.42 9.09
C ALA A 51 5.45 -10.71 7.93
N ALA A 52 4.99 -11.45 6.91
CA ALA A 52 5.79 -11.74 5.72
C ALA A 52 5.99 -10.48 4.87
N TRP A 53 4.94 -9.66 4.72
CA TRP A 53 5.03 -8.35 4.10
C TRP A 53 6.09 -7.49 4.78
N LYS A 54 6.03 -7.36 6.11
CA LYS A 54 6.99 -6.57 6.89
C LYS A 54 8.42 -7.05 6.71
N ALA A 55 8.62 -8.38 6.69
CA ALA A 55 9.95 -8.95 6.47
C ALA A 55 10.50 -8.65 5.06
N ALA A 56 9.64 -8.63 4.05
CA ALA A 56 10.03 -8.41 2.65
C ALA A 56 10.16 -6.93 2.26
N TYR A 57 9.29 -6.07 2.80
CA TYR A 57 9.09 -4.69 2.33
C TYR A 57 9.12 -3.63 3.44
N GLY A 58 9.29 -4.02 4.71
CA GLY A 58 9.16 -3.11 5.84
C GLY A 58 7.70 -2.82 6.22
N VAL A 59 7.49 -1.95 7.21
CA VAL A 59 6.15 -1.59 7.68
C VAL A 59 5.46 -0.65 6.68
N ASP A 60 4.15 -0.79 6.50
CA ASP A 60 3.38 0.04 5.55
C ASP A 60 3.48 1.55 5.82
N THR A 61 3.58 1.97 7.08
CA THR A 61 3.74 3.38 7.47
C THR A 61 5.00 4.04 6.92
N ASP A 62 6.07 3.27 6.71
CA ASP A 62 7.35 3.81 6.20
C ASP A 62 7.24 4.20 4.71
N TRP A 63 6.21 3.71 4.01
CA TRP A 63 5.96 4.02 2.61
C TRP A 63 5.14 5.31 2.39
N ILE A 64 4.61 5.93 3.45
CA ILE A 64 3.79 7.14 3.35
C ILE A 64 4.60 8.28 2.71
N SER A 65 5.75 8.65 3.27
CA SER A 65 6.54 9.76 2.74
C SER A 65 7.07 9.50 1.32
N TRP A 66 7.44 8.26 1.01
CA TRP A 66 7.84 7.85 -0.34
C TRP A 66 6.71 8.03 -1.36
N THR A 67 5.47 7.73 -0.94
CA THR A 67 4.25 7.91 -1.72
C THR A 67 3.95 9.38 -1.91
N GLU A 68 3.94 10.16 -0.83
CA GLU A 68 3.65 11.61 -0.85
C GLU A 68 4.63 12.36 -1.77
N GLU A 69 5.93 12.04 -1.70
CA GLU A 69 6.95 12.64 -2.58
C GLU A 69 6.63 12.41 -4.07
N ARG A 70 6.11 11.23 -4.42
CA ARG A 70 5.78 10.87 -5.81
C ARG A 70 4.46 11.43 -6.27
N LEU A 71 3.50 11.60 -5.37
CA LEU A 71 2.25 12.30 -5.64
C LEU A 71 2.46 13.83 -5.71
N GLY A 72 3.49 14.34 -5.03
CA GLY A 72 3.89 15.75 -5.03
C GLY A 72 4.56 16.24 -6.33
N GLN A 73 4.83 15.34 -7.29
CA GLN A 73 5.08 15.75 -8.68
C GLN A 73 3.74 16.20 -9.28
N PRO A 74 3.58 17.45 -9.75
CA PRO A 74 2.33 17.87 -10.33
C PRO A 74 1.98 16.93 -11.48
N TYR A 75 0.77 16.36 -11.41
CA TYR A 75 0.12 15.76 -12.56
C TYR A 75 0.29 16.73 -13.74
N ARG A 76 1.10 16.36 -14.73
CA ARG A 76 1.19 17.12 -15.98
C ARG A 76 -0.18 17.02 -16.62
N VAL A 77 -1.00 18.05 -16.42
CA VAL A 77 -2.15 18.30 -17.28
C VAL A 77 -1.55 18.39 -18.69
N LYS A 78 -1.96 17.48 -19.58
CA LYS A 78 -1.66 17.65 -21.00
C LYS A 78 -2.46 18.86 -21.45
N ASP A 79 -1.75 19.89 -21.90
CA ASP A 79 -2.32 20.96 -22.74
C ASP A 79 -2.97 20.35 -24.00
#